data_AF-A0A2P8W4P5-F1
#
_entry.id   AF-A0A2P8W4P5-F1
#
_cell.length_a   1.000
_cell.length_b   1.000
_cell.length_c   1.000
_cell.angle_alpha   90.00
_cell.angle_beta   90.00
_cell.angle_gamma   90.00
#
_symmetry.space_group_name_H-M   'P 1'
#
loop_
_entity.id
_entity.type
_entity.pdbx_description
1 polymer ?
#
loop_
_entity_poly.entity_id
_entity_poly.type
_entity_poly.pdbx_seq_one_letter_code
_entity_poly.pdbx_strand_id
1 'polypeptide(L)'
;MFYTHLPLPPGWQPRFEGIAPLAPVVGLGLGLGLATVDFALGHLGMPPLIRSALVIGLGVWLTGGLHLDGAMDTADGLAVMEPERRLAVMADSRAG
;
A
#
# COMPACT_ATOMS: atom_id res chain seq x y z
N MET A 1 0.71 -11.37 -3.98
CA MET A 1 1.34 -11.40 -2.65
C MET A 1 0.70 -10.29 -1.83
N PHE A 2 0.29 -10.58 -0.59
CA PHE A 2 -0.65 -9.72 0.13
C PHE A 2 -0.08 -8.36 0.61
N TYR A 3 1.22 -8.08 0.40
CA TYR A 3 1.82 -6.80 0.80
C TYR A 3 2.93 -6.26 -0.13
N THR A 4 3.46 -7.04 -1.08
CA THR A 4 4.51 -6.61 -2.01
C THR A 4 4.46 -7.35 -3.36
N HIS A 5 5.01 -6.74 -4.41
CA HIS A 5 5.06 -7.30 -5.77
C HIS A 5 6.39 -8.03 -6.09
N LEU A 6 7.09 -8.54 -5.08
CA LEU A 6 8.36 -9.24 -5.27
C LEU A 6 8.12 -10.66 -5.80
N PRO A 7 8.82 -11.18 -6.82
CA PRO A 7 8.68 -12.58 -7.23
C PRO A 7 9.24 -13.51 -6.14
N LEU A 8 8.45 -14.50 -5.72
CA LEU A 8 8.90 -15.54 -4.78
C LEU A 8 9.59 -16.69 -5.52
N PRO A 9 10.60 -17.32 -4.91
CA PRO A 9 11.18 -18.56 -5.42
C PRO A 9 10.12 -19.66 -5.56
N PRO A 10 10.24 -20.56 -6.57
CA PRO A 10 9.32 -21.68 -6.71
C PRO A 10 9.35 -22.56 -5.44
N GLY A 11 8.18 -22.85 -4.86
CA GLY A 11 8.03 -23.75 -3.70
C GLY A 11 7.81 -23.08 -2.35
N TRP A 12 7.87 -21.75 -2.25
CA TRP A 12 7.45 -21.04 -1.04
C TRP A 12 5.92 -20.94 -0.95
N GLN A 13 5.36 -21.51 0.12
CA GLN A 13 3.95 -21.33 0.50
C GLN A 13 3.89 -20.45 1.75
N PRO A 14 3.85 -19.11 1.61
CA PRO A 14 3.74 -18.22 2.75
C PRO A 14 2.40 -18.45 3.45
N ARG A 15 2.43 -18.73 4.75
CA ARG A 15 1.26 -18.71 5.62
C ARG A 15 1.13 -17.33 6.22
N PHE A 16 -0.03 -16.71 6.06
CA PHE A 16 -0.31 -15.36 6.56
C PHE A 16 -1.06 -15.37 7.90
N GLU A 17 -1.29 -16.55 8.50
CA GLU A 17 -1.92 -16.62 9.82
C GLU A 17 -1.09 -15.86 10.86
N GLY A 18 -1.70 -14.87 11.51
CA GLY A 18 -1.05 -14.09 12.56
C GLY A 18 -0.01 -13.07 12.09
N ILE A 19 0.01 -12.69 10.80
CA ILE A 19 0.93 -11.65 10.30
C ILE A 19 0.51 -10.22 10.70
N ALA A 20 -0.75 -10.00 11.08
CA ALA A 20 -1.28 -8.66 11.37
C ALA A 20 -0.45 -7.85 12.40
N PRO A 21 0.09 -8.44 13.50
CA PRO A 21 0.96 -7.73 14.43
C PRO A 21 2.31 -7.30 13.84
N LEU A 22 2.75 -7.90 12.72
CA LEU A 22 3.98 -7.52 12.01
C LEU A 22 3.76 -6.34 11.04
N ALA A 23 2.51 -5.97 10.75
CA ALA A 23 2.21 -4.87 9.84
C ALA A 23 2.89 -3.54 10.24
N PRO A 24 2.98 -3.14 11.52
CA PRO A 24 3.73 -1.94 11.91
C PRO A 24 5.22 -2.03 11.59
N VAL A 25 5.84 -3.20 11.76
CA VAL A 25 7.27 -3.40 11.48
C VAL A 25 7.54 -3.32 9.98
N VAL A 26 6.69 -3.93 9.17
CA VAL A 26 6.75 -3.83 7.70
C VAL A 26 6.55 -2.39 7.26
N GLY A 27 5.57 -1.69 7.82
CA GLY A 27 5.30 -0.27 7.56
C GLY A 27 6.49 0.63 7.92
N LEU A 28 7.15 0.39 9.05
CA LEU A 28 8.37 1.11 9.44
C LEU A 28 9.50 0.87 8.44
N GLY A 29 9.72 -0.38 8.00
CA GLY A 29 10.73 -0.71 7.01
C GLY A 29 10.50 -0.01 5.67
N LEU A 30 9.26 -0.02 5.18
CA LEU A 30 8.86 0.70 3.96
C LEU A 30 9.03 2.21 4.12
N GLY A 31 8.59 2.78 5.26
CA GLY A 31 8.71 4.19 5.56
C GLY A 31 10.16 4.69 5.60
N LEU A 32 11.05 3.93 6.25
CA LEU A 32 12.49 4.24 6.29
C LEU A 32 13.13 4.17 4.90
N GLY A 33 12.74 3.18 4.09
CA GLY A 33 13.20 3.07 2.70
C GLY A 33 12.78 4.28 1.86
N LEU A 34 11.49 4.65 1.91
CA LEU A 34 10.96 5.81 1.18
C LEU A 34 11.57 7.13 1.66
N ALA A 35 11.77 7.30 2.97
CA ALA A 35 12.42 8.49 3.54
C ALA A 35 13.87 8.62 3.08
N THR A 36 14.60 7.51 2.97
CA THR A 36 15.98 7.50 2.46
C THR A 36 16.01 7.94 0.99
N VAL A 37 15.06 7.47 0.17
CA VAL A 37 14.93 7.88 -1.22
C VAL A 37 14.58 9.37 -1.33
N ASP A 38 13.60 9.86 -0.56
CA ASP A 38 13.23 11.29 -0.56
C ASP A 38 14.42 12.18 -0.17
N PHE A 39 15.16 11.80 0.86
CA PHE A 39 16.36 12.51 1.31
C PHE A 39 17.43 12.57 0.21
N ALA A 40 17.72 11.44 -0.44
CA ALA A 40 18.69 11.38 -1.53
C ALA A 40 18.29 12.23 -2.74
N LEU A 41 17.01 12.18 -3.15
CA LEU A 41 16.49 13.01 -4.24
C LEU A 41 16.51 14.50 -3.89
N GLY A 42 16.24 14.84 -2.63
CA GLY A 42 16.37 16.21 -2.11
C GLY A 42 17.79 16.75 -2.23
N HIS A 43 18.79 15.94 -1.89
CA HIS A 43 20.21 16.30 -2.07
C HIS A 43 20.63 16.48 -3.52
N LEU A 44 19.95 15.81 -4.45
CA LEU A 44 20.18 15.97 -5.88
C LEU A 44 19.55 17.25 -6.45
N GLY A 45 18.89 18.06 -5.61
CA GLY A 45 18.27 19.33 -6.00
C GLY A 45 16.98 19.16 -6.79
N MET A 46 16.31 18.00 -6.70
CA MET A 46 15.06 17.79 -7.41
C MET A 46 13.96 18.74 -6.93
N PRO A 47 13.13 19.29 -7.84
CA PRO A 47 11.96 20.06 -7.46
C PRO A 47 11.01 19.23 -6.57
N PRO A 48 10.36 19.85 -5.56
CA PRO A 48 9.53 19.13 -4.59
C PRO A 48 8.42 18.28 -5.23
N LEU A 49 7.79 18.79 -6.30
CA LEU A 49 6.69 18.09 -6.97
C LEU A 49 7.16 16.78 -7.62
N ILE A 50 8.28 16.81 -8.35
CA ILE A 50 8.83 15.63 -9.03
C ILE A 50 9.30 14.61 -8.00
N ARG A 51 10.00 15.08 -6.95
CA ARG A 51 10.46 14.23 -5.85
C ARG A 51 9.30 13.51 -5.18
N SER A 52 8.26 14.24 -4.78
CA SER A 52 7.09 13.66 -4.13
C SER A 52 6.36 12.66 -5.04
N ALA A 53 6.21 12.97 -6.33
CA ALA A 53 5.59 12.06 -7.29
C ALA A 53 6.37 10.74 -7.42
N LEU A 54 7.70 10.79 -7.47
CA LEU A 54 8.56 9.61 -7.52
C LEU A 54 8.47 8.77 -6.24
N VAL A 55 8.51 9.41 -5.07
CA VAL A 55 8.44 8.72 -3.77
C VAL A 55 7.07 8.05 -3.59
N ILE A 56 5.98 8.76 -3.92
CA ILE A 56 4.62 8.19 -3.88
C ILE A 56 4.49 7.04 -4.88
N GLY A 57 4.95 7.23 -6.12
CA GLY A 57 4.93 6.19 -7.16
C GLY A 57 5.71 4.94 -6.75
N LEU A 58 6.88 5.13 -6.12
CA LEU A 58 7.66 4.03 -5.56
C LEU A 58 6.91 3.31 -4.43
N GLY A 59 6.25 4.06 -3.53
CA GLY A 59 5.43 3.47 -2.47
C GLY A 59 4.25 2.65 -3.01
N VAL A 60 3.56 3.16 -4.03
CA VAL A 60 2.48 2.43 -4.73
C VAL A 60 3.03 1.16 -5.37
N TRP A 61 4.16 1.24 -6.09
CA TRP A 61 4.78 0.10 -6.74
C TRP A 61 5.24 -0.98 -5.73
N LEU A 62 5.91 -0.58 -4.64
CA LEU A 62 6.39 -1.50 -3.60
C LEU A 62 5.24 -2.25 -2.92
N THR A 63 4.12 -1.55 -2.66
CA THR A 63 2.95 -2.12 -1.99
C THR A 63 1.97 -2.81 -2.94
N GLY A 64 2.20 -2.73 -4.25
CA GLY A 64 1.24 -3.22 -5.26
C GLY A 64 -0.07 -2.43 -5.29
N GLY A 65 -0.09 -1.20 -4.76
CA GLY A 65 -1.29 -0.36 -4.72
C GLY A 65 -2.27 -0.67 -3.58
N LEU A 66 -1.99 -1.64 -2.72
CA LEU A 66 -2.94 -2.09 -1.67
C LEU A 66 -3.39 -1.00 -0.70
N HIS A 67 -2.55 0.01 -0.42
CA HIS A 67 -2.95 1.14 0.43
C HIS A 67 -3.94 2.06 -0.28
N LEU A 68 -3.79 2.22 -1.60
CA LEU A 68 -4.70 3.02 -2.41
C LEU A 68 -6.02 2.28 -2.62
N ASP A 69 -5.95 0.97 -2.87
CA ASP A 69 -7.10 0.06 -2.96
C ASP A 69 -7.94 0.10 -1.68
N GLY A 70 -7.32 -0.12 -0.51
CA GLY A 70 -8.04 -0.03 0.77
C GLY A 70 -8.61 1.37 1.06
N ALA A 71 -7.99 2.44 0.56
CA ALA A 71 -8.55 3.79 0.66
C ALA A 71 -9.77 3.98 -0.25
N MET A 72 -9.75 3.40 -1.46
CA MET A 72 -10.89 3.38 -2.38
C MET A 72 -12.04 2.55 -1.82
N ASP A 73 -11.77 1.33 -1.34
CA ASP A 73 -12.77 0.48 -0.68
C ASP A 73 -13.40 1.19 0.53
N THR A 74 -12.58 1.84 1.35
CA THR A 74 -13.08 2.60 2.51
C THR A 74 -13.97 3.77 2.06
N ALA A 75 -13.62 4.46 0.97
CA ALA A 75 -14.45 5.53 0.41
C ALA A 75 -15.79 4.99 -0.10
N ASP A 76 -15.78 3.86 -0.81
CA ASP A 76 -16.98 3.18 -1.31
C ASP A 76 -17.89 2.73 -0.15
N GLY A 77 -17.30 2.17 0.91
CA GLY A 77 -18.03 1.82 2.13
C GLY A 77 -18.62 3.04 2.86
N LEU A 78 -17.89 4.16 2.92
CA LEU A 78 -18.38 5.40 3.55
C LEU A 78 -19.48 6.10 2.74
N ALA A 79 -19.50 5.92 1.42
CA ALA A 79 -20.54 6.45 0.55
C ALA A 79 -21.91 5.77 0.77
N VAL A 80 -21.95 4.60 1.43
CA VAL A 80 -23.17 3.85 1.72
C VAL A 80 -23.84 4.36 3.00
N MET A 81 -25.10 4.77 2.88
CA MET A 81 -25.90 5.32 3.97
C MET A 81 -26.37 4.24 4.96
N GLU A 82 -26.64 3.01 4.49
CA GLU A 82 -27.04 1.88 5.33
C GLU A 82 -25.79 1.20 5.95
N PRO A 83 -25.59 1.27 7.28
CA PRO A 83 -24.41 0.69 7.94
C PRO A 83 -24.23 -0.80 7.66
N GLU A 84 -25.33 -1.55 7.54
CA GLU A 84 -25.35 -3.00 7.32
C GLU A 84 -24.80 -3.39 5.94
N ARG A 85 -24.83 -2.46 4.97
CA ARG A 85 -24.40 -2.70 3.58
C ARG A 85 -22.96 -2.29 3.31
N ARG A 86 -22.34 -1.50 4.18
CA ARG A 86 -20.98 -0.95 3.97
C ARG A 86 -19.94 -2.04 3.68
N LEU A 87 -19.91 -3.07 4.52
CA LEU A 87 -18.96 -4.19 4.36
C LEU A 87 -19.23 -5.02 3.11
N ALA A 88 -20.49 -5.14 2.69
CA ALA A 88 -20.85 -5.86 1.47
C ALA A 88 -20.37 -5.11 0.21
N VAL A 89 -20.41 -3.78 0.24
CA VAL A 89 -19.89 -2.93 -0.85
C VAL A 89 -18.36 -2.94 -0.89
N MET A 90 -17.69 -2.85 0.26
CA MET A 90 -16.22 -2.97 0.34
C MET A 90 -15.69 -4.33 -0.14
N ALA A 91 -16.51 -5.38 -0.06
CA ALA A 91 -16.15 -6.72 -0.52
C ALA A 91 -16.50 -6.98 -2.00
N ASP A 92 -17.18 -6.03 -2.68
CA ASP A 92 -17.60 -6.18 -4.07
C ASP A 92 -16.43 -5.85 -5.02
N SER A 93 -15.88 -6.86 -5.69
CA SER A 93 -14.72 -6.70 -6.57
C SER A 93 -15.02 -6.06 -7.93
N ARG A 94 -16.23 -5.52 -8.17
CA ARG A 94 -16.62 -4.98 -9.49
C ARG A 94 -15.95 -3.66 -9.86
N ALA A 95 -15.33 -2.98 -8.90
CA ALA A 95 -14.58 -1.74 -9.12
C ALA A 95 -13.07 -1.98 -9.39
N GLY A 96 -12.58 -3.21 -9.22
CA GLY A 96 -11.18 -3.62 -9.44
C GLY A 96 -10.94 -4.33 -10.77
#